data_AF-A0A7S3GJZ0-F1
#
_entry.id   AF-A0A7S3GJZ0-F1
#
_cell.length_a   1.000
_cell.length_b   1.000
_cell.length_c   1.000
_cell.angle_alpha   90.00
_cell.angle_beta   90.00
_cell.angle_gamma   90.00
#
_symmetry.space_group_name_H-M   'P 1'
#
loop_
_entity.id
_entity.type
_entity.pdbx_description
1 polymer ?
#
loop_
_entity_poly.entity_id
_entity_poly.type
_entity_poly.pdbx_seq_one_letter_code
_entity_poly.pdbx_strand_id
1 'polypeptide(L)'
;MENIGLAQWALSKLPEDTQLAPPIQPYPEKSAEGFVNLNLSPTYASNVEGFDAFRELVQNWIDQARALAGDAKLICKREEEETQSGNICAHYLVVESASGAYVCVGYIAERALPDRRIVDITNFNSAISQDALILGHSEKASGLPAAGCYGEGMKVEINRMISSKKAVSCYTNGQRWTFGYINNAGGKVNTLQVLIENGQWAYWSHLTFEITCPPPESDDWLITSNQFLFLEPTGLPDNTIFASNGETVEVLISPHTKGKIFAKGIFVKNEPE
;
A
#
# COMPACT_ATOMS: atom_id res chain seq x y z
N MET A 1 -28.61 6.64 0.54
CA MET A 1 -27.57 5.82 -0.13
C MET A 1 -26.81 5.11 0.96
N GLU A 2 -26.77 3.79 0.91
CA GLU A 2 -26.07 2.97 1.90
C GLU A 2 -24.60 3.34 1.95
N ASN A 3 -24.02 3.27 3.15
CA ASN A 3 -22.62 3.55 3.42
C ASN A 3 -21.79 2.37 2.87
N ILE A 4 -21.67 2.29 1.54
CA ILE A 4 -20.88 1.27 0.85
C ILE A 4 -19.44 1.38 1.39
N GLY A 5 -18.87 0.26 1.87
CA GLY A 5 -17.49 0.24 2.36
C GLY A 5 -16.51 0.69 1.26
N LEU A 6 -15.36 1.27 1.61
CA LEU A 6 -14.40 1.79 0.62
C LEU A 6 -13.97 0.71 -0.38
N ALA A 7 -13.64 -0.48 0.11
CA ALA A 7 -13.38 -1.65 -0.73
C ALA A 7 -14.55 -2.02 -1.65
N GLN A 8 -15.79 -2.04 -1.14
CA GLN A 8 -16.97 -2.36 -1.97
C GLN A 8 -17.19 -1.32 -3.07
N TRP A 9 -17.00 -0.04 -2.75
CA TRP A 9 -17.09 1.04 -3.73
C TRP A 9 -16.00 0.88 -4.79
N ALA A 10 -14.75 0.66 -4.40
CA ALA A 10 -13.65 0.51 -5.35
C ALA A 10 -13.88 -0.67 -6.30
N LEU A 11 -14.31 -1.82 -5.77
CA LEU A 11 -14.65 -2.99 -6.57
C LEU A 11 -15.82 -2.74 -7.53
N SER A 12 -16.79 -1.91 -7.14
CA SER A 12 -17.94 -1.56 -7.99
C SER A 12 -17.59 -0.68 -9.20
N LYS A 13 -16.42 -0.04 -9.22
CA LYS A 13 -15.95 0.81 -10.31
C LYS A 13 -15.15 0.07 -11.38
N LEU A 14 -14.77 -1.17 -11.11
CA LEU A 14 -14.14 -2.00 -12.12
C LEU A 14 -15.16 -2.32 -13.23
N PRO A 15 -14.76 -2.27 -14.52
CA PRO A 15 -15.60 -2.73 -15.62
C PRO A 15 -16.09 -4.18 -15.40
N GLU A 16 -17.31 -4.50 -15.86
CA GLU A 16 -17.92 -5.84 -15.64
C GLU A 16 -17.09 -6.99 -16.20
N ASP A 17 -16.26 -6.74 -17.21
CA ASP A 17 -15.34 -7.69 -17.83
C ASP A 17 -13.98 -7.79 -17.12
N THR A 18 -13.72 -6.95 -16.11
CA THR A 18 -12.48 -6.97 -15.34
C THR A 18 -12.54 -8.07 -14.29
N GLN A 19 -11.63 -9.04 -14.41
CA GLN A 19 -11.48 -10.10 -13.43
C GLN A 19 -10.58 -9.63 -12.28
N LEU A 20 -10.85 -10.08 -11.06
CA LEU A 20 -9.88 -9.93 -9.97
C LEU A 20 -8.83 -11.03 -10.08
N ALA A 21 -7.57 -10.73 -9.75
CA ALA A 21 -6.59 -11.79 -9.57
C ALA A 21 -7.11 -12.77 -8.51
N PRO A 22 -7.01 -14.09 -8.74
CA PRO A 22 -7.63 -15.09 -7.87
C PRO A 22 -7.09 -14.97 -6.44
N PRO A 23 -7.86 -15.37 -5.42
CA PRO A 23 -7.35 -15.41 -4.06
C PRO A 23 -6.21 -16.42 -3.93
N ILE A 24 -5.25 -16.12 -3.04
CA ILE A 24 -4.26 -17.12 -2.63
C ILE A 24 -4.98 -18.28 -1.95
N GLN A 25 -4.52 -19.51 -2.21
CA GLN A 25 -4.92 -20.67 -1.40
C GLN A 25 -4.47 -20.41 0.05
N PRO A 26 -5.36 -20.46 1.05
CA PRO A 26 -5.01 -20.11 2.42
C PRO A 26 -3.81 -20.94 2.87
N TYR A 27 -2.86 -20.30 3.55
CA TYR A 27 -1.70 -21.02 4.09
C TYR A 27 -2.21 -22.14 5.03
N PRO A 28 -1.69 -23.37 4.92
CA PRO A 28 -2.20 -24.52 5.68
C PRO A 28 -1.88 -24.46 7.18
N GLU A 29 -1.08 -23.48 7.62
CA GLU A 29 -0.74 -23.33 9.02
C GLU A 29 -1.88 -22.74 9.83
N LYS A 30 -2.17 -23.36 10.98
CA LYS A 30 -3.04 -22.79 12.00
C LYS A 30 -2.40 -21.50 12.50
N SER A 31 -2.88 -20.38 12.00
CA SER A 31 -2.42 -19.06 12.39
C SER A 31 -2.83 -18.76 13.83
N ALA A 32 -1.85 -18.45 14.68
CA ALA A 32 -2.09 -18.15 16.08
C ALA A 32 -2.76 -16.78 16.21
N GLU A 33 -3.78 -16.70 17.06
CA GLU A 33 -4.33 -15.42 17.55
C GLU A 33 -3.49 -14.92 18.72
N GLY A 34 -3.50 -13.62 18.95
CA GLY A 34 -2.87 -13.02 20.13
C GLY A 34 -2.04 -11.79 19.82
N PHE A 35 -1.11 -11.47 20.72
CA PHE A 35 -0.27 -10.28 20.61
C PHE A 35 1.15 -10.64 20.18
N VAL A 36 1.64 -9.94 19.16
CA VAL A 36 3.05 -9.97 18.75
C VAL A 36 3.66 -8.62 19.05
N ASN A 37 4.72 -8.61 19.85
CA ASN A 37 5.48 -7.40 20.14
C ASN A 37 6.57 -7.20 19.08
N LEU A 38 6.56 -6.06 18.40
CA LEU A 38 7.52 -5.72 17.36
C LEU A 38 8.78 -5.05 17.92
N ASN A 39 8.86 -4.79 19.23
CA ASN A 39 10.00 -4.15 19.91
C ASN A 39 10.43 -2.79 19.33
N LEU A 40 9.53 -2.09 18.63
CA LEU A 40 9.76 -0.74 18.13
C LEU A 40 9.16 0.29 19.10
N SER A 41 9.95 1.27 19.53
CA SER A 41 9.43 2.40 20.31
C SER A 41 8.80 3.45 19.39
N PRO A 42 7.93 4.32 19.91
CA PRO A 42 7.37 5.45 19.14
C PRO A 42 8.40 6.36 18.49
N THR A 43 9.63 6.39 19.01
CA THR A 43 10.72 7.25 18.53
C THR A 43 11.75 6.52 17.68
N TYR A 44 11.59 5.21 17.43
CA TYR A 44 12.58 4.37 16.75
C TYR A 44 13.10 4.95 15.43
N ALA A 45 12.21 5.58 14.65
CA ALA A 45 12.54 6.20 13.36
C ALA A 45 12.11 7.67 13.28
N SER A 46 12.05 8.38 14.41
CA SER A 46 11.58 9.78 14.43
C SER A 46 12.48 10.74 13.66
N ASN A 47 13.76 10.38 13.46
CA ASN A 47 14.76 11.24 12.82
C ASN A 47 14.95 10.92 11.32
N VAL A 48 14.19 9.98 10.77
CA VAL A 48 14.27 9.64 9.34
C VAL A 48 13.40 10.61 8.55
N GLU A 49 14.02 11.55 7.86
CA GLU A 49 13.34 12.48 6.95
C GLU A 49 13.05 11.82 5.59
N GLY A 50 12.04 12.31 4.84
CA GLY A 50 11.72 11.78 3.50
C GLY A 50 10.96 10.44 3.45
N PHE A 51 10.42 10.01 4.58
CA PHE A 51 9.41 8.96 4.67
C PHE A 51 8.05 9.63 4.85
N ASP A 52 7.43 9.96 3.72
CA ASP A 52 6.01 10.26 3.63
C ASP A 52 5.26 8.97 3.95
N ALA A 53 4.37 9.03 4.95
CA ALA A 53 3.91 7.90 5.76
C ALA A 53 3.41 6.66 5.00
N PHE A 54 3.15 6.74 3.70
CA PHE A 54 2.64 5.65 2.87
C PHE A 54 3.69 5.02 1.95
N ARG A 55 4.88 5.62 1.82
CA ARG A 55 5.86 5.29 0.79
C ARG A 55 6.20 3.81 0.73
N GLU A 56 6.54 3.23 1.87
CA GLU A 56 6.91 1.81 1.92
C GLU A 56 5.73 0.89 1.58
N LEU A 57 4.52 1.24 2.03
CA LEU A 57 3.32 0.44 1.70
C LEU A 57 2.96 0.53 0.23
N VAL A 58 3.07 1.73 -0.37
CA VAL A 58 2.83 1.94 -1.81
C VAL A 58 3.91 1.29 -2.65
N GLN A 59 5.17 1.29 -2.18
CA GLN A 59 6.27 0.58 -2.84
C GLN A 59 6.02 -0.94 -2.83
N ASN A 60 5.67 -1.51 -1.68
CA ASN A 60 5.33 -2.94 -1.58
C ASN A 60 4.12 -3.27 -2.48
N TRP A 61 3.15 -2.36 -2.56
CA TRP A 61 1.99 -2.53 -3.43
C TRP A 61 2.34 -2.61 -4.92
N ILE A 62 3.16 -1.68 -5.42
CA ILE A 62 3.57 -1.69 -6.85
C ILE A 62 4.53 -2.85 -7.15
N ASP A 63 5.42 -3.20 -6.24
CA ASP A 63 6.38 -4.29 -6.43
C ASP A 63 5.66 -5.64 -6.50
N GLN A 64 4.67 -5.88 -5.64
CA GLN A 64 3.83 -7.07 -5.70
C GLN A 64 2.95 -7.09 -6.96
N ALA A 65 2.41 -5.95 -7.38
CA ALA A 65 1.67 -5.86 -8.64
C ALA A 65 2.55 -6.19 -9.85
N ARG A 66 3.81 -5.74 -9.87
CA ARG A 66 4.81 -6.10 -10.90
C ARG A 66 5.13 -7.60 -10.88
N ALA A 67 5.25 -8.18 -9.69
CA ALA A 67 5.47 -9.63 -9.54
C ALA A 67 4.33 -10.45 -10.16
N LEU A 68 3.09 -10.04 -9.92
CA LEU A 68 1.89 -10.70 -10.47
C LEU A 68 1.73 -10.48 -11.97
N ALA A 69 2.14 -9.30 -12.48
CA ALA A 69 2.10 -9.00 -13.91
C ALA A 69 3.14 -9.81 -14.70
N GLY A 70 4.29 -10.13 -14.09
CA GLY A 70 5.42 -10.72 -14.80
C GLY A 70 5.90 -9.78 -15.92
N ASP A 71 5.89 -10.27 -17.15
CA ASP A 71 6.26 -9.48 -18.34
C ASP A 71 5.10 -8.63 -18.90
N ALA A 72 3.88 -8.79 -18.36
CA ALA A 72 2.72 -8.03 -18.83
C ALA A 72 2.83 -6.55 -18.44
N LYS A 73 2.31 -5.67 -19.31
CA LYS A 73 2.24 -4.23 -19.02
C LYS A 73 1.21 -3.97 -17.94
N LEU A 74 1.65 -3.34 -16.85
CA LEU A 74 0.76 -2.75 -15.85
C LEU A 74 0.17 -1.44 -16.36
N ILE A 75 -1.15 -1.31 -16.22
CA ILE A 75 -1.90 -0.12 -16.59
C ILE A 75 -2.53 0.44 -15.31
N CYS A 76 -2.29 1.72 -15.02
CA CYS A 76 -2.96 2.42 -13.94
C CYS A 76 -4.27 3.03 -14.47
N LYS A 77 -5.40 2.74 -13.84
CA LYS A 77 -6.67 3.43 -14.07
C LYS A 77 -7.00 4.26 -12.84
N ARG A 78 -7.63 5.42 -13.03
CA ARG A 78 -8.03 6.30 -11.93
C ARG A 78 -9.53 6.58 -12.01
N GLU A 79 -10.21 6.46 -10.89
CA GLU A 79 -11.63 6.78 -10.72
C GLU A 79 -11.79 7.74 -9.55
N GLU A 80 -12.69 8.70 -9.68
CA GLU A 80 -12.97 9.69 -8.64
C GLU A 80 -14.49 9.96 -8.60
N GLU A 81 -15.05 10.03 -7.40
CA GLU A 81 -16.47 10.32 -7.18
C GLU A 81 -16.66 11.24 -5.97
N GLU A 82 -17.42 12.31 -6.18
CA GLU A 82 -17.93 13.14 -5.10
C GLU A 82 -19.22 12.52 -4.55
N THR A 83 -19.23 12.17 -3.26
CA THR A 83 -20.40 11.61 -2.60
C THR A 83 -20.89 12.55 -1.50
N GLN A 84 -22.15 12.37 -1.06
CA GLN A 84 -22.70 13.14 0.05
C GLN A 84 -21.91 12.98 1.36
N SER A 85 -21.19 11.86 1.52
CA SER A 85 -20.38 11.57 2.71
C SER A 85 -18.91 11.93 2.55
N GLY A 86 -18.48 12.41 1.39
CA GLY A 86 -17.08 12.70 1.11
C GLY A 86 -16.64 12.39 -0.32
N ASN A 87 -15.45 12.85 -0.69
CA ASN A 87 -14.85 12.50 -1.98
C ASN A 87 -14.17 11.14 -1.88
N ILE A 88 -14.19 10.36 -2.96
CA ILE A 88 -13.47 9.09 -3.04
C ILE A 88 -12.63 9.09 -4.31
N CYS A 89 -11.35 8.72 -4.20
CA CYS A 89 -10.45 8.52 -5.33
C CYS A 89 -9.85 7.10 -5.25
N ALA A 90 -9.78 6.40 -6.37
CA ALA A 90 -9.08 5.12 -6.46
C ALA A 90 -8.18 5.03 -7.68
N HIS A 91 -7.03 4.40 -7.47
CA HIS A 91 -6.08 3.99 -8.49
C HIS A 91 -6.07 2.47 -8.56
N TYR A 92 -6.32 1.91 -9.73
CA TYR A 92 -6.33 0.48 -10.00
C TYR A 92 -5.13 0.11 -10.84
N LEU A 93 -4.46 -0.98 -10.50
CA LEU A 93 -3.48 -1.62 -11.36
C LEU A 93 -4.14 -2.80 -12.06
N VAL A 94 -4.18 -2.75 -13.39
CA VAL A 94 -4.72 -3.81 -14.22
C VAL A 94 -3.67 -4.31 -15.20
N VAL A 95 -3.74 -5.59 -15.53
CA VAL A 95 -2.97 -6.23 -16.61
C VAL A 95 -3.95 -6.69 -17.68
N GLU A 96 -3.58 -6.53 -18.95
CA GLU A 96 -4.33 -7.11 -20.06
C GLU A 96 -3.94 -8.58 -20.21
N SER A 97 -4.91 -9.47 -20.12
CA SER A 97 -4.72 -10.90 -20.34
C SER A 97 -4.61 -11.23 -21.83
N ALA A 98 -4.12 -12.43 -22.15
CA ALA A 98 -4.01 -12.88 -23.55
C ALA A 98 -5.35 -12.93 -24.31
N SER A 99 -6.49 -12.95 -23.61
CA SER A 99 -7.82 -12.90 -24.23
C SER A 99 -8.34 -11.47 -24.45
N GLY A 100 -7.55 -10.44 -24.11
CA GLY A 100 -7.94 -9.03 -24.16
C GLY A 100 -8.78 -8.56 -22.96
N ALA A 101 -9.08 -9.46 -22.01
CA ALA A 101 -9.76 -9.08 -20.77
C ALA A 101 -8.78 -8.47 -19.77
N TYR A 102 -9.23 -7.51 -18.95
CA TYR A 102 -8.40 -6.95 -17.89
C TYR A 102 -8.45 -7.81 -16.62
N VAL A 103 -7.30 -7.98 -15.97
CA VAL A 103 -7.20 -8.55 -14.63
C VAL A 103 -6.70 -7.47 -13.68
N CYS A 104 -7.48 -7.13 -12.67
CA CYS A 104 -7.08 -6.21 -11.61
C CYS A 104 -6.17 -6.95 -10.62
N VAL A 105 -4.96 -6.42 -10.41
CA VAL A 105 -3.94 -7.01 -9.52
C VAL A 105 -3.82 -6.26 -8.19
N GLY A 106 -4.39 -5.06 -8.10
CA GLY A 106 -4.49 -4.31 -6.85
C GLY A 106 -5.11 -2.93 -7.04
N TYR A 107 -5.41 -2.27 -5.92
CA TYR A 107 -5.87 -0.89 -5.91
C TYR A 107 -5.34 -0.11 -4.71
N ILE A 108 -5.28 1.21 -4.85
CA ILE A 108 -5.22 2.17 -3.74
C ILE A 108 -6.49 2.99 -3.80
N ALA A 109 -7.24 3.06 -2.71
CA ALA A 109 -8.44 3.89 -2.62
C ALA A 109 -8.34 4.81 -1.40
N GLU A 110 -8.73 6.07 -1.56
CA GLU A 110 -8.80 7.05 -0.50
C GLU A 110 -10.22 7.63 -0.42
N ARG A 111 -10.76 7.69 0.79
CA ARG A 111 -12.03 8.36 1.10
C ARG A 111 -11.77 9.56 2.00
N ALA A 112 -12.18 10.73 1.53
CA ALA A 112 -12.13 12.00 2.23
C ALA A 112 -13.43 12.27 2.99
N LEU A 113 -13.44 12.03 4.31
CA LEU A 113 -14.54 12.38 5.20
C LEU A 113 -14.28 13.75 5.88
N PRO A 114 -15.32 14.41 6.44
CA PRO A 114 -15.14 15.69 7.13
C PRO A 114 -14.18 15.63 8.33
N ASP A 115 -14.12 14.50 9.02
CA ASP A 115 -13.38 14.32 10.28
C ASP A 115 -12.14 13.42 10.15
N ARG A 116 -11.91 12.80 8.99
CA ARG A 116 -10.81 11.84 8.77
C ARG A 116 -10.58 11.50 7.29
N ARG A 117 -9.49 10.80 7.01
CA ARG A 117 -9.27 10.08 5.74
C ARG A 117 -9.19 8.58 6.01
N ILE A 118 -9.68 7.79 5.06
CA ILE A 118 -9.51 6.34 5.06
C ILE A 118 -8.78 5.96 3.78
N VAL A 119 -7.70 5.22 3.89
CA VAL A 119 -6.90 4.75 2.76
C VAL A 119 -6.84 3.23 2.79
N ASP A 120 -7.27 2.60 1.71
CA ASP A 120 -7.11 1.16 1.48
C ASP A 120 -6.01 0.95 0.44
N ILE A 121 -4.99 0.14 0.76
CA ILE A 121 -3.96 -0.32 -0.18
C ILE A 121 -4.10 -1.83 -0.29
N THR A 122 -4.49 -2.33 -1.46
CA THR A 122 -4.82 -3.74 -1.68
C THR A 122 -4.01 -4.36 -2.80
N ASN A 123 -3.40 -5.52 -2.52
CA ASN A 123 -2.87 -6.43 -3.52
C ASN A 123 -3.73 -7.70 -3.56
N PHE A 124 -4.31 -7.97 -4.73
CA PHE A 124 -5.00 -9.23 -4.97
C PHE A 124 -3.99 -10.39 -5.05
N ASN A 125 -4.44 -11.63 -4.87
CA ASN A 125 -3.58 -12.82 -4.86
C ASN A 125 -2.31 -12.69 -4.00
N SER A 126 -2.39 -12.02 -2.85
CA SER A 126 -1.23 -11.70 -2.02
C SER A 126 -1.57 -11.87 -0.54
N ALA A 127 -0.60 -12.30 0.26
CA ALA A 127 -0.73 -12.48 1.69
C ALA A 127 0.64 -12.35 2.39
N ILE A 128 0.63 -11.96 3.66
CA ILE A 128 1.81 -11.83 4.51
C ILE A 128 1.75 -12.93 5.58
N SER A 129 2.83 -13.69 5.73
CA SER A 129 2.95 -14.68 6.81
C SER A 129 3.22 -14.00 8.15
N GLN A 130 2.84 -14.63 9.27
CA GLN A 130 3.14 -14.09 10.60
C GLN A 130 4.65 -13.96 10.87
N ASP A 131 5.50 -14.72 10.16
CA ASP A 131 6.96 -14.59 10.24
C ASP A 131 7.46 -13.22 9.80
N ALA A 132 6.70 -12.51 8.96
CA ALA A 132 6.97 -11.12 8.60
C ALA A 132 6.91 -10.17 9.81
N LEU A 133 6.30 -10.57 10.94
CA LEU A 133 6.30 -9.80 12.18
C LEU A 133 7.61 -9.94 12.97
N ILE A 134 8.39 -10.99 12.74
CA ILE A 134 9.66 -11.23 13.43
C ILE A 134 10.71 -10.19 12.95
N LEU A 135 11.27 -9.39 13.86
CA LEU A 135 12.38 -8.49 13.53
C LEU A 135 13.65 -9.26 13.15
N GLY A 136 14.45 -8.76 12.20
CA GLY A 136 15.62 -9.47 11.69
C GLY A 136 15.29 -10.65 10.77
N HIS A 137 14.00 -11.00 10.60
CA HIS A 137 13.54 -11.93 9.58
C HIS A 137 13.23 -11.16 8.30
N SER A 138 14.02 -11.40 7.26
CA SER A 138 13.79 -10.86 5.92
C SER A 138 14.20 -11.92 4.92
N GLU A 139 13.22 -12.63 4.36
CA GLU A 139 13.47 -13.55 3.25
C GLU A 139 13.68 -12.76 1.97
N LYS A 140 14.88 -12.22 1.76
CA LYS A 140 15.26 -11.60 0.48
C LYS A 140 15.60 -12.61 -0.61
N ALA A 141 15.41 -13.91 -0.38
CA ALA A 141 15.92 -14.95 -1.27
C ALA A 141 15.20 -16.30 -1.13
N SER A 142 14.05 -16.50 -1.79
CA SER A 142 13.63 -17.82 -2.30
C SER A 142 12.33 -17.77 -3.11
N GLY A 143 12.41 -17.35 -4.38
CA GLY A 143 11.66 -17.91 -5.52
C GLY A 143 10.12 -17.98 -5.55
N LEU A 144 9.39 -17.57 -4.51
CA LEU A 144 7.92 -17.45 -4.52
C LEU A 144 7.51 -15.99 -4.71
N PRO A 145 6.34 -15.69 -5.31
CA PRO A 145 5.91 -14.33 -5.64
C PRO A 145 5.53 -13.53 -4.38
N ALA A 146 6.57 -13.09 -3.68
CA ALA A 146 6.56 -12.07 -2.63
C ALA A 146 7.61 -11.02 -3.00
N ALA A 147 7.53 -10.47 -4.22
CA ALA A 147 8.53 -9.50 -4.66
C ALA A 147 8.28 -8.16 -3.96
N GLY A 148 9.23 -7.81 -3.09
CA GLY A 148 9.14 -6.68 -2.15
C GLY A 148 8.77 -7.17 -0.75
N CYS A 149 9.71 -7.85 -0.07
CA CYS A 149 9.52 -8.41 1.27
C CYS A 149 8.81 -7.41 2.19
N TYR A 150 7.59 -7.72 2.63
CA TYR A 150 6.96 -7.07 3.76
C TYR A 150 7.86 -7.33 4.99
N GLY A 151 8.87 -6.47 5.16
CA GLY A 151 9.99 -6.66 6.05
C GLY A 151 10.06 -5.57 7.10
N GLU A 152 11.28 -5.25 7.53
CA GLU A 152 11.53 -4.21 8.54
C GLU A 152 11.00 -2.83 8.11
N GLY A 153 11.09 -2.50 6.82
CA GLY A 153 10.55 -1.24 6.27
C GLY A 153 9.08 -1.04 6.59
N MET A 154 8.23 -2.03 6.27
CA MET A 154 6.81 -2.01 6.57
C MET A 154 6.54 -1.77 8.06
N LYS A 155 7.25 -2.48 8.94
CA LYS A 155 7.09 -2.35 10.39
C LYS A 155 7.48 -0.95 10.88
N VAL A 156 8.55 -0.39 10.34
CA VAL A 156 9.01 0.97 10.65
C VAL A 156 8.02 2.02 10.15
N GLU A 157 7.49 1.86 8.92
CA GLU A 157 6.46 2.75 8.37
C GLU A 157 5.20 2.74 9.23
N ILE A 158 4.70 1.55 9.59
CA ILE A 158 3.52 1.41 10.47
C ILE A 158 3.80 2.04 11.84
N ASN A 159 4.98 1.81 12.42
CA ASN A 159 5.36 2.44 13.69
C ASN A 159 5.24 3.97 13.62
N ARG A 160 5.73 4.58 12.53
CA ARG A 160 5.62 6.02 12.28
C ARG A 160 4.19 6.49 12.06
N MET A 161 3.38 5.71 11.35
CA MET A 161 1.96 6.00 11.19
C MET A 161 1.27 6.06 12.55
N ILE A 162 1.45 5.04 13.39
CA ILE A 162 0.84 4.97 14.73
C ILE A 162 1.37 6.10 15.63
N SER A 163 2.68 6.41 15.61
CA SER A 163 3.24 7.54 16.39
C SER A 163 2.68 8.89 15.94
N SER A 164 2.25 8.98 14.67
CA SER A 164 1.63 10.18 14.09
C SER A 164 0.09 10.15 14.19
N LYS A 165 -0.47 9.40 15.14
CA LYS A 165 -1.91 9.30 15.44
C LYS A 165 -2.76 8.74 14.29
N LYS A 166 -2.17 7.99 13.36
CA LYS A 166 -2.94 7.19 12.39
C LYS A 166 -3.29 5.84 13.03
N ALA A 167 -4.38 5.23 12.58
CA ALA A 167 -4.71 3.85 12.91
C ALA A 167 -4.44 2.96 11.69
N VAL A 168 -3.85 1.79 11.91
CA VAL A 168 -3.50 0.85 10.83
C VAL A 168 -4.08 -0.52 11.17
N SER A 169 -4.83 -1.08 10.24
CA SER A 169 -5.21 -2.49 10.20
C SER A 169 -4.63 -3.14 8.95
N CYS A 170 -4.18 -4.39 9.05
CA CYS A 170 -3.82 -5.22 7.90
C CYS A 170 -4.72 -6.44 7.87
N TYR A 171 -5.28 -6.74 6.71
CA TYR A 171 -6.09 -7.91 6.46
C TYR A 171 -5.30 -8.82 5.54
N THR A 172 -5.05 -10.04 6.00
CA THR A 172 -4.19 -10.97 5.26
C THR A 172 -4.47 -12.41 5.68
N ASN A 173 -4.56 -13.33 4.72
CA ASN A 173 -4.76 -14.76 4.95
C ASN A 173 -5.91 -15.09 5.93
N GLY A 174 -7.04 -14.39 5.84
CA GLY A 174 -8.17 -14.58 6.77
C GLY A 174 -7.87 -14.14 8.22
N GLN A 175 -6.88 -13.26 8.39
CA GLN A 175 -6.49 -12.62 9.64
C GLN A 175 -6.71 -11.12 9.58
N ARG A 176 -7.00 -10.52 10.74
CA ARG A 176 -6.92 -9.08 10.96
C ARG A 176 -5.78 -8.81 11.92
N TRP A 177 -4.88 -7.93 11.52
CA TRP A 177 -3.76 -7.45 12.31
C TRP A 177 -4.00 -5.98 12.65
N THR A 178 -4.21 -5.68 13.91
CA THR A 178 -4.41 -4.31 14.39
C THR A 178 -3.16 -3.82 15.13
N PHE A 179 -2.60 -2.70 14.69
CA PHE A 179 -1.34 -2.17 15.22
C PHE A 179 -1.59 -1.10 16.28
N GLY A 180 -0.84 -1.14 17.38
CA GLY A 180 -0.96 -0.16 18.45
C GLY A 180 0.16 -0.19 19.46
N TYR A 181 0.29 0.87 20.25
CA TYR A 181 1.24 0.92 21.36
C TYR A 181 0.61 0.34 22.63
N ILE A 182 1.27 -0.62 23.24
CA ILE A 182 0.89 -1.15 24.55
C ILE A 182 2.05 -0.93 25.53
N ASN A 183 1.69 -0.57 26.76
CA ASN A 183 2.63 -0.48 27.85
C ASN A 183 2.86 -1.89 28.40
N ASN A 184 4.06 -2.44 28.20
CA ASN A 184 4.43 -3.72 28.81
C ASN A 184 4.53 -3.49 30.32
N ALA A 185 3.77 -4.25 31.13
CA ALA A 185 3.80 -4.12 32.58
C ALA A 185 5.26 -4.24 33.10
N GLY A 186 5.83 -3.13 33.57
CA GLY A 186 7.23 -3.02 34.02
C GLY A 186 8.22 -2.37 33.04
N GLY A 187 7.82 -2.09 31.80
CA GLY A 187 8.60 -1.35 30.82
C GLY A 187 8.46 0.17 30.96
N LYS A 188 9.55 0.92 30.77
CA LYS A 188 9.53 2.39 30.75
C LYS A 188 9.09 2.99 29.42
N VAL A 189 8.96 2.15 28.39
CA VAL A 189 8.78 2.57 27.00
C VAL A 189 7.64 1.74 26.39
N ASN A 190 6.67 2.43 25.79
CA ASN A 190 5.65 1.78 24.98
C ASN A 190 6.29 1.14 23.75
N THR A 191 5.88 -0.07 23.38
CA THR A 191 6.36 -0.72 22.16
C THR A 191 5.20 -1.01 21.22
N LEU A 192 5.48 -0.98 19.93
CA LEU A 192 4.51 -1.34 18.89
C LEU A 192 4.17 -2.82 19.03
N GLN A 193 2.88 -3.11 19.10
CA GLN A 193 2.33 -4.45 19.12
C GLN A 193 1.33 -4.63 18.00
N VAL A 194 1.14 -5.88 17.62
CA VAL A 194 0.13 -6.33 16.66
C VAL A 194 -0.82 -7.27 17.39
N LEU A 195 -2.09 -6.93 17.42
CA LEU A 195 -3.16 -7.85 17.79
C LEU A 195 -3.59 -8.62 16.54
N ILE A 196 -3.49 -9.93 16.58
CA ILE A 196 -3.88 -10.85 15.51
C ILE A 196 -5.18 -11.53 15.92
N GLU A 197 -6.19 -11.38 15.08
CA GLU A 197 -7.50 -12.01 15.21
C GLU A 197 -7.70 -12.92 13.98
N ASN A 198 -8.34 -14.08 14.17
CA ASN A 198 -8.84 -14.91 13.06
C ASN A 198 -10.31 -14.60 12.80
N GLY A 199 -10.73 -14.70 11.54
CA GLY A 199 -12.10 -14.35 11.20
C GLY A 199 -12.40 -14.64 9.74
N GLN A 200 -13.67 -14.96 9.47
CA GLN A 200 -14.17 -15.02 8.09
C GLN A 200 -14.47 -13.61 7.60
N TRP A 201 -13.42 -12.82 7.41
CA TRP A 201 -13.51 -11.58 6.66
C TRP A 201 -13.62 -11.93 5.19
N ALA A 202 -14.84 -12.31 4.77
CA ALA A 202 -15.14 -12.86 3.43
C ALA A 202 -14.71 -11.94 2.27
N TYR A 203 -14.45 -10.66 2.54
CA TYR A 203 -13.96 -9.69 1.56
C TYR A 203 -12.43 -9.70 1.36
N TRP A 204 -11.65 -10.37 2.22
CA TRP A 204 -10.19 -10.19 2.30
C TRP A 204 -9.40 -11.50 2.33
N SER A 205 -9.62 -12.33 1.32
CA SER A 205 -8.66 -13.35 0.87
C SER A 205 -7.42 -12.76 0.18
N HIS A 206 -7.25 -11.44 0.30
CA HIS A 206 -6.24 -10.62 -0.31
C HIS A 206 -5.51 -9.84 0.78
N LEU A 207 -4.40 -9.22 0.42
CA LEU A 207 -3.65 -8.38 1.33
C LEU A 207 -4.17 -6.95 1.21
N THR A 208 -4.70 -6.42 2.32
CA THR A 208 -5.18 -5.04 2.38
C THR A 208 -4.66 -4.35 3.63
N PHE A 209 -4.03 -3.19 3.47
CA PHE A 209 -3.81 -2.24 4.56
C PHE A 209 -4.92 -1.20 4.55
N GLU A 210 -5.61 -1.07 5.67
CA GLU A 210 -6.60 -0.02 5.93
C GLU A 210 -5.96 0.97 6.91
N ILE A 211 -5.83 2.22 6.48
CA ILE A 211 -5.23 3.30 7.26
C ILE A 211 -6.26 4.38 7.49
N THR A 212 -6.59 4.65 8.75
CA THR A 212 -7.38 5.81 9.14
C THR A 212 -6.45 6.94 9.57
N CYS A 213 -6.55 8.08 8.88
CA CYS A 213 -5.77 9.28 9.18
C CYS A 213 -6.68 10.37 9.76
N PRO A 214 -6.14 11.24 10.63
CA PRO A 214 -6.80 12.50 10.96
C PRO A 214 -7.03 13.33 9.67
N PRO A 215 -7.95 14.29 9.69
CA PRO A 215 -8.23 15.10 8.51
C PRO A 215 -6.97 15.89 8.15
N PRO A 216 -6.54 15.91 6.88
CA PRO A 216 -5.37 16.65 6.44
C PRO A 216 -5.59 18.15 6.58
N GLU A 217 -4.47 18.90 6.61
CA GLU A 217 -4.49 20.36 6.60
C GLU A 217 -4.82 20.94 5.22
N SER A 218 -4.70 20.13 4.15
CA SER A 218 -5.14 20.47 2.79
C SER A 218 -6.22 19.52 2.30
N ASP A 219 -6.98 19.96 1.29
CA ASP A 219 -7.96 19.13 0.61
C ASP A 219 -7.34 18.14 -0.38
N ASP A 220 -6.00 18.11 -0.49
CA ASP A 220 -5.32 17.19 -1.40
C ASP A 220 -5.40 15.74 -0.92
N TRP A 221 -5.37 14.82 -1.89
CA TRP A 221 -5.23 13.40 -1.63
C TRP A 221 -3.88 13.09 -0.95
N LEU A 222 -3.86 12.12 -0.05
CA LEU A 222 -2.66 11.72 0.70
C LEU A 222 -1.65 10.96 -0.18
N ILE A 223 -2.14 10.28 -1.21
CA ILE A 223 -1.34 9.50 -2.17
C ILE A 223 -1.59 10.07 -3.56
N THR A 224 -0.57 10.69 -4.14
CA THR A 224 -0.70 11.41 -5.41
C THR A 224 0.35 11.00 -6.44
N SER A 225 0.09 11.30 -7.71
CA SER A 225 1.08 11.13 -8.78
C SER A 225 2.32 12.03 -8.62
N ASN A 226 2.23 13.11 -7.83
CA ASN A 226 3.38 13.94 -7.49
C ASN A 226 4.41 13.19 -6.64
N GLN A 227 3.99 12.16 -5.90
CA GLN A 227 4.85 11.28 -5.11
C GLN A 227 5.17 9.98 -5.84
N PHE A 228 4.23 9.49 -6.66
CA PHE A 228 4.31 8.16 -7.28
C PHE A 228 3.91 8.23 -8.77
N LEU A 229 4.88 8.24 -9.67
CA LEU A 229 4.64 8.40 -11.12
C LEU A 229 3.78 7.29 -11.73
N PHE A 230 3.88 6.08 -11.19
CA PHE A 230 3.08 4.95 -11.66
C PHE A 230 1.58 5.08 -11.35
N LEU A 231 1.17 6.11 -10.61
CA LEU A 231 -0.24 6.48 -10.45
C LEU A 231 -0.78 7.34 -11.59
N GLU A 232 0.06 7.78 -12.54
CA GLU A 232 -0.39 8.50 -13.72
C GLU A 232 -1.17 7.56 -14.67
N PRO A 233 -2.44 7.89 -15.01
CA PRO A 233 -3.31 7.00 -15.78
C PRO A 233 -2.83 6.75 -17.21
N THR A 234 -2.18 7.74 -17.80
CA THR A 234 -1.46 7.60 -19.05
C THR A 234 -0.04 7.19 -18.67
N GLY A 235 0.33 5.92 -18.89
CA GLY A 235 1.68 5.44 -18.60
C GLY A 235 2.74 6.46 -19.04
N LEU A 236 3.85 6.52 -18.30
CA LEU A 236 4.92 7.52 -18.41
C LEU A 236 4.98 8.16 -19.82
N PRO A 237 4.86 9.49 -19.95
CA PRO A 237 4.68 10.14 -21.24
C PRO A 237 5.69 9.63 -22.28
N ASP A 238 5.26 9.49 -23.54
CA ASP A 238 6.02 8.88 -24.67
C ASP A 238 7.46 9.41 -24.85
N ASN A 239 7.81 10.51 -24.19
CA ASN A 239 9.14 11.12 -24.15
C ASN A 239 10.02 10.61 -22.99
N THR A 240 9.72 9.44 -22.44
CA THR A 240 10.49 8.82 -21.36
C THR A 240 11.76 8.17 -21.94
N ILE A 241 12.92 8.71 -21.61
CA ILE A 241 14.22 8.18 -22.06
C ILE A 241 14.84 7.34 -20.95
N PHE A 242 15.18 6.09 -21.26
CA PHE A 242 15.90 5.19 -20.37
C PHE A 242 17.42 5.37 -20.53
N ALA A 243 18.11 5.75 -19.46
CA ALA A 243 19.58 5.68 -19.42
C ALA A 243 20.03 4.27 -18.99
N SER A 244 20.73 3.57 -19.88
CA SER A 244 21.21 2.21 -19.69
C SER A 244 22.59 2.17 -19.01
N ASN A 245 22.65 2.34 -17.69
CA ASN A 245 23.89 2.11 -16.92
C ASN A 245 23.72 2.00 -15.39
N GLY A 246 22.55 1.59 -14.89
CA GLY A 246 22.42 1.09 -13.51
C GLY A 246 22.20 2.13 -12.41
N GLU A 247 22.16 3.42 -12.76
CA GLU A 247 21.69 4.50 -11.89
C GLU A 247 20.56 5.22 -12.63
N THR A 248 19.31 4.87 -12.32
CA THR A 248 18.14 5.38 -13.04
C THR A 248 17.91 6.85 -12.69
N VAL A 249 18.06 7.75 -13.68
CA VAL A 249 17.63 9.15 -13.59
C VAL A 249 16.52 9.36 -14.62
N GLU A 250 15.30 9.59 -14.13
CA GLU A 250 14.09 9.79 -14.94
C GLU A 250 13.97 11.29 -15.28
N VAL A 251 14.13 11.69 -16.56
CA VAL A 251 13.92 13.08 -16.99
C VAL A 251 12.46 13.26 -17.38
N LEU A 252 11.67 13.82 -16.46
CA LEU A 252 10.24 14.01 -16.67
C LEU A 252 9.96 15.42 -17.18
N ILE A 253 9.38 15.49 -18.37
CA ILE A 253 9.14 16.75 -19.10
C ILE A 253 7.77 17.36 -18.72
N SER A 254 6.97 16.67 -17.91
CA SER A 254 5.66 17.20 -17.51
C SER A 254 5.83 18.45 -16.62
N PRO A 255 4.97 19.48 -16.76
CA PRO A 255 5.06 20.69 -15.95
C PRO A 255 5.02 20.44 -14.43
N HIS A 256 4.32 19.39 -13.98
CA HIS A 256 4.13 19.06 -12.57
C HIS A 256 5.24 18.18 -11.97
N THR A 257 6.07 17.54 -12.81
CA THR A 257 7.24 16.75 -12.38
C THR A 257 8.57 17.43 -12.67
N LYS A 258 8.55 18.59 -13.32
CA LYS A 258 9.77 19.34 -13.66
C LYS A 258 10.58 19.66 -12.41
N GLY A 259 11.89 19.37 -12.45
CA GLY A 259 12.82 19.62 -11.35
C GLY A 259 12.69 18.64 -10.18
N LYS A 260 11.99 17.52 -10.36
CA LYS A 260 11.86 16.45 -9.36
C LYS A 260 12.65 15.21 -9.80
N ILE A 261 13.32 14.57 -8.85
CA ILE A 261 14.04 13.32 -9.04
C ILE A 261 13.19 12.18 -8.48
N PHE A 262 12.97 11.17 -9.31
CA PHE A 262 12.27 9.94 -8.96
C PHE A 262 13.22 8.75 -9.06
N ALA A 263 13.11 7.82 -8.12
CA ALA A 263 13.78 6.54 -8.15
C ALA A 263 12.73 5.44 -8.23
N LYS A 264 12.73 4.67 -9.32
CA LYS A 264 11.72 3.62 -9.60
C LYS A 264 10.29 4.17 -9.62
N GLY A 265 10.11 5.41 -10.08
CA GLY A 265 8.84 6.12 -10.07
C GLY A 265 8.37 6.65 -8.70
N ILE A 266 9.23 6.64 -7.66
CA ILE A 266 8.94 7.23 -6.34
C ILE A 266 9.74 8.52 -6.18
N PHE A 267 9.08 9.60 -5.76
CA PHE A 267 9.73 10.89 -5.54
C PHE A 267 10.79 10.78 -4.44
N VAL A 268 11.98 11.35 -4.69
CA VAL A 268 13.10 11.34 -3.74
C VAL A 268 13.41 12.74 -3.23
N LYS A 269 13.56 13.70 -4.15
CA LYS A 269 13.89 15.09 -3.85
C LYS A 269 13.72 15.96 -5.08
N ASN A 270 13.74 17.28 -4.89
CA ASN A 270 13.91 18.21 -5.99
C ASN A 270 15.38 18.22 -6.45
N GLU A 271 15.63 18.51 -7.73
CA GLU A 271 16.98 18.85 -8.21
C GLU A 271 17.48 20.08 -7.44
N PRO A 272 18.77 20.12 -7.05
CA PRO A 272 19.35 21.35 -6.51
C PRO A 272 19.26 22.45 -7.57
N GLU A 273 18.81 23.64 -7.15
CA GLU A 273 18.82 24.86 -7.98
C GLU A 273 20.23 25.19 -8.50
#